data_AF-A0A0H3PIH5-F1
#
_entry.id   AF-A0A0H3PIH5-F1
#
_cell.length_a   1.000
_cell.length_b   1.000
_cell.length_c   1.000
_cell.angle_alpha   90.00
_cell.angle_beta   90.00
_cell.angle_gamma   90.00
#
_symmetry.space_group_name_H-M   'P 1'
#
loop_
_entity.id
_entity.type
_entity.pdbx_description
1 polymer ?
#
loop_
_entity_poly.entity_id
_entity_poly.type
_entity_poly.pdbx_seq_one_letter_code
_entity_poly.pdbx_strand_id
1 'polypeptide(L)'
;MLGWVITCHDDRAQEILDVLEKKHGALLQCRAVNFWRGLSSNMLSRMMCDALHEADSGEGVIFLTDIAGAPPYRVASLLSHKHSRCEVISGVTLPLIEQMMACRETMTSSEFRERIVELGAPEVSSIWHQQQKNPPFVLKHNLYEY
;
A
#
# COMPACT_ATOMS: atom_id res chain seq x y z
N MET A 1 15.77 1.06 -4.16
CA MET A 1 14.95 -0.09 -3.73
C MET A 1 13.60 0.43 -3.28
N LEU A 2 12.50 -0.24 -3.63
CA LEU A 2 11.16 0.18 -3.20
C LEU A 2 10.99 0.03 -1.68
N GLY A 3 10.52 1.09 -1.03
CA GLY A 3 10.14 1.06 0.38
C GLY A 3 8.82 0.32 0.56
N TRP A 4 8.68 -0.47 1.62
CA TRP A 4 7.44 -1.18 1.93
C TRP A 4 6.88 -0.72 3.26
N VAL A 5 5.58 -0.42 3.28
CA VAL A 5 4.84 -0.17 4.50
C VAL A 5 3.69 -1.18 4.55
N ILE A 6 3.83 -2.18 5.41
CA ILE A 6 2.85 -3.23 5.64
C ILE A 6 1.90 -2.73 6.73
N THR A 7 0.60 -2.68 6.46
CA THR A 7 -0.39 -2.29 7.46
C THR A 7 -1.62 -3.17 7.40
N CYS A 8 -1.97 -3.75 8.54
CA CYS A 8 -3.05 -4.72 8.67
C CYS A 8 -3.76 -4.52 10.01
N HIS A 9 -4.92 -5.15 10.17
CA HIS A 9 -5.58 -5.23 11.46
C HIS A 9 -4.79 -6.12 12.42
N ASP A 10 -4.92 -5.80 13.71
CA ASP A 10 -4.26 -6.51 14.80
C ASP A 10 -2.74 -6.59 14.58
N ASP A 11 -2.09 -7.69 14.98
CA ASP A 11 -0.64 -7.85 14.91
C ASP A 11 -0.13 -8.38 13.57
N ARG A 12 -1.03 -8.57 12.59
CA ARG A 12 -0.74 -9.26 11.33
C ARG A 12 0.35 -8.58 10.50
N ALA A 13 0.47 -7.24 10.53
CA ALA A 13 1.53 -6.58 9.78
C ALA A 13 2.92 -6.87 10.37
N GLN A 14 3.03 -6.88 11.70
CA GLN A 14 4.25 -7.26 12.38
C GLN A 14 4.59 -8.74 12.16
N GLU A 15 3.60 -9.64 12.25
CA GLU A 15 3.81 -11.07 11.99
C GLU A 15 4.34 -11.32 10.56
N ILE A 16 3.80 -10.62 9.56
CA ILE A 16 4.29 -10.71 8.19
C ILE A 16 5.75 -10.24 8.12
N LEU A 17 6.08 -9.10 8.72
CA LEU A 17 7.44 -8.58 8.72
C LEU A 17 8.41 -9.55 9.40
N ASP A 18 8.07 -10.06 10.59
CA ASP A 18 8.90 -10.99 11.35
C ASP A 18 9.19 -12.28 10.56
N VAL A 19 8.19 -12.81 9.86
CA VAL A 19 8.38 -14.01 9.02
C VAL A 19 9.29 -13.71 7.83
N LEU A 20 9.12 -12.56 7.19
CA LEU A 20 9.98 -12.15 6.07
C LEU A 20 11.43 -11.94 6.54
N GLU A 21 11.64 -11.27 7.67
CA GLU A 21 12.97 -11.02 8.22
C GLU A 21 13.65 -12.31 8.69
N LYS A 22 12.90 -13.24 9.27
CA LYS A 22 13.43 -14.55 9.64
C LYS A 22 13.96 -15.34 8.44
N LYS A 23 13.37 -15.14 7.25
CA LYS A 23 13.73 -15.85 6.02
C LYS A 23 14.81 -15.13 5.21
N HIS A 24 14.77 -13.81 5.17
CA HIS A 24 15.61 -12.98 4.28
C HIS A 24 16.66 -12.13 5.02
N GLY A 25 16.67 -12.15 6.35
CA GLY A 25 17.45 -11.23 7.17
C GLY A 25 16.75 -9.88 7.36
N ALA A 26 17.41 -8.96 8.06
CA ALA A 26 16.85 -7.64 8.36
C ALA A 26 16.43 -6.90 7.08
N LEU A 27 15.17 -6.43 7.04
CA LEU A 27 14.63 -5.78 5.85
C LEU A 27 14.72 -4.26 5.99
N LEU A 28 15.78 -3.70 5.40
CA LEU A 28 15.92 -2.25 5.26
C LEU A 28 14.71 -1.67 4.53
N GLN A 29 14.28 -0.46 4.88
CA GLN A 29 13.17 0.26 4.24
C GLN A 29 11.82 -0.49 4.23
N CYS A 30 11.63 -1.45 5.14
CA CYS A 30 10.38 -2.16 5.34
C CYS A 30 9.86 -1.85 6.74
N ARG A 31 8.60 -1.44 6.86
CA ARG A 31 7.98 -1.08 8.12
C ARG A 31 6.61 -1.73 8.26
N ALA A 32 6.32 -2.24 9.46
CA ALA A 32 5.01 -2.73 9.84
C ALA A 32 4.28 -1.69 10.68
N VAL A 33 2.99 -1.48 10.38
CA VAL A 33 2.10 -0.60 11.14
C VAL A 33 0.81 -1.35 11.44
N ASN A 34 0.66 -1.78 12.69
CA ASN A 34 -0.52 -2.49 13.17
C ASN A 34 -1.69 -1.55 13.44
N PHE A 35 -2.90 -1.99 13.10
CA PHE A 35 -4.13 -1.27 13.40
C PHE A 35 -4.99 -2.06 14.38
N TRP A 36 -4.87 -1.70 15.66
CA TRP A 36 -5.66 -2.31 16.73
C TRP A 36 -7.00 -1.63 16.94
N ARG A 37 -7.95 -2.39 17.51
CA ARG A 37 -9.23 -1.86 17.95
C ARG A 37 -9.02 -0.75 18.99
N GLY A 38 -9.63 0.41 18.75
CA GLY A 38 -9.49 1.60 19.59
C GLY A 38 -8.45 2.61 19.08
N LEU A 39 -7.62 2.25 18.10
CA LEU A 39 -6.77 3.21 17.41
C LEU A 39 -7.61 4.12 16.51
N SER A 40 -7.49 5.43 16.69
CA SER A 40 -8.16 6.40 15.80
C SER A 40 -7.47 6.46 14.44
N SER A 41 -8.23 6.80 13.38
CA SER A 41 -7.64 7.00 12.05
C SER A 41 -6.59 8.11 12.02
N ASN A 42 -6.69 9.11 12.91
CA ASN A 42 -5.69 10.18 13.03
C ASN A 42 -4.35 9.65 13.59
N MET A 43 -4.40 8.76 14.59
CA MET A 43 -3.18 8.13 15.12
C MET A 43 -2.55 7.20 14.08
N LEU A 44 -3.36 6.36 13.44
CA LEU A 44 -2.91 5.51 12.33
C LEU A 44 -2.26 6.33 11.21
N SER A 45 -2.84 7.47 10.83
CA SER A 45 -2.28 8.35 9.81
C SER A 45 -0.92 8.93 10.18
N ARG A 46 -0.66 9.19 11.46
CA ARG A 46 0.66 9.66 11.92
C ARG A 46 1.68 8.53 11.84
N MET A 47 1.36 7.38 12.42
CA MET A 47 2.22 6.20 12.38
C MET A 47 2.57 5.78 10.95
N MET A 48 1.59 5.80 10.04
CA MET A 48 1.80 5.50 8.62
C MET A 48 2.65 6.57 7.90
N CYS A 49 2.56 7.83 8.31
CA CYS A 49 3.38 8.91 7.73
C CYS A 49 4.85 8.81 8.17
N ASP A 50 5.07 8.45 9.43
CA ASP A 50 6.40 8.18 9.98
C ASP A 50 7.02 6.96 9.29
N ALA A 51 6.27 5.85 9.20
CA ALA A 51 6.71 4.64 8.51
C ALA A 51 6.99 4.88 7.02
N LEU A 52 6.19 5.72 6.35
CA LEU A 52 6.43 6.15 4.98
C LEU A 52 7.78 6.88 4.85
N HIS A 53 8.05 7.86 5.72
CA HIS A 53 9.31 8.61 5.69
C HIS A 53 10.53 7.71 5.97
N GLU A 54 10.39 6.74 6.86
CA GLU A 54 11.48 5.79 7.15
C GLU A 54 11.72 4.78 6.02
N ALA A 55 10.67 4.42 5.28
CA ALA A 55 10.77 3.48 4.17
C ALA A 55 11.20 4.14 2.85
N ASP A 56 10.95 5.45 2.68
CA ASP A 56 11.22 6.15 1.42
C ASP A 56 12.71 6.46 1.22
N SER A 57 13.30 5.90 0.17
CA SER A 57 14.65 6.28 -0.32
C SER A 57 14.61 7.05 -1.64
N GLY A 58 13.45 7.53 -2.08
CA GLY A 58 13.26 8.26 -3.32
C GLY A 58 12.94 7.41 -4.55
N GLU A 59 12.89 6.08 -4.43
CA GLU A 59 12.47 5.16 -5.51
C GLU A 59 10.96 4.86 -5.50
N GLY A 60 10.26 5.29 -4.45
CA GLY A 60 8.83 5.04 -4.25
C GLY A 60 8.55 4.08 -3.11
N VAL A 61 7.30 4.10 -2.63
CA VAL A 61 6.84 3.29 -1.49
C VAL A 61 5.56 2.54 -1.84
N ILE A 62 5.52 1.27 -1.47
CA ILE A 62 4.35 0.41 -1.64
C ILE A 62 3.69 0.19 -0.29
N PHE A 63 2.46 0.65 -0.16
CA PHE A 63 1.59 0.31 0.96
C PHE A 63 0.92 -1.04 0.69
N LEU A 64 1.18 -2.00 1.57
CA LEU A 64 0.66 -3.37 1.50
C LEU A 64 -0.41 -3.52 2.58
N THR A 65 -1.67 -3.66 2.18
CA THR A 65 -2.82 -3.63 3.09
C THR A 65 -3.67 -4.89 2.99
N ASP A 66 -4.28 -5.30 4.11
CA ASP A 66 -5.09 -6.52 4.18
C ASP A 66 -6.45 -6.37 3.51
N ILE A 67 -7.25 -5.39 3.88
CA ILE A 67 -8.67 -5.29 3.52
C ILE A 67 -8.94 -3.97 2.81
N ALA A 68 -9.48 -4.06 1.59
CA ALA A 68 -9.90 -2.89 0.82
C ALA A 68 -11.01 -2.12 1.55
N GLY A 69 -10.93 -0.78 1.55
CA GLY A 69 -11.91 0.11 2.19
C GLY A 69 -11.82 0.22 3.71
N ALA A 70 -11.02 -0.62 4.37
CA ALA A 70 -10.80 -0.57 5.81
C ALA A 70 -9.86 0.60 6.22
N PRO A 71 -9.76 0.97 7.50
CA PRO A 71 -8.97 2.11 7.94
C PRO A 71 -7.50 2.12 7.46
N PRO A 72 -6.73 1.01 7.51
CA PRO A 72 -5.38 0.92 6.95
C PRO A 72 -5.33 1.31 5.46
N TYR A 73 -6.20 0.71 4.65
CA TYR A 73 -6.32 1.00 3.22
C TYR A 73 -6.70 2.46 2.95
N ARG A 74 -7.68 3.01 3.68
CA ARG A 74 -8.11 4.40 3.48
C ARG A 74 -7.01 5.40 3.82
N VAL A 75 -6.30 5.17 4.92
CA VAL A 75 -5.17 6.03 5.32
C VAL A 75 -4.05 5.94 4.29
N ALA A 76 -3.68 4.73 3.86
CA ALA A 76 -2.68 4.52 2.81
C ALA A 76 -3.08 5.23 1.50
N SER A 77 -4.35 5.13 1.11
CA SER A 77 -4.90 5.82 -0.07
C SER A 77 -4.78 7.33 0.06
N LEU A 78 -5.07 7.92 1.22
CA LEU A 78 -4.93 9.37 1.42
C LEU A 78 -3.47 9.83 1.36
N LEU A 79 -2.55 9.03 1.89
CA LEU A 79 -1.11 9.33 1.83
C LEU A 79 -0.58 9.20 0.40
N SER A 80 -0.99 8.19 -0.36
CA SER A 80 -0.51 8.00 -1.73
C SER A 80 -0.85 9.15 -2.67
N HIS A 81 -1.95 9.89 -2.42
CA HIS A 81 -2.29 11.08 -3.21
C HIS A 81 -1.33 12.26 -2.98
N LYS A 82 -0.65 12.29 -1.83
CA LYS A 82 0.26 13.39 -1.47
C LYS A 82 1.71 13.13 -1.90
N HIS A 83 2.05 11.88 -2.21
CA HIS A 83 3.41 11.46 -2.50
C HIS A 83 3.47 10.81 -3.89
N SER A 84 4.30 11.34 -4.77
CA SER A 84 4.54 10.73 -6.07
C SER A 84 5.19 9.36 -5.89
N ARG A 85 4.87 8.40 -6.78
CA ARG A 85 5.41 7.01 -6.73
C ARG A 85 5.04 6.23 -5.47
N CYS A 86 3.96 6.60 -4.80
CA CYS A 86 3.35 5.79 -3.75
C CYS A 86 2.20 4.96 -4.31
N GLU A 87 2.29 3.64 -4.15
CA GLU A 87 1.26 2.70 -4.60
C GLU A 87 0.58 2.06 -3.40
N VAL A 88 -0.70 1.76 -3.51
CA VAL A 88 -1.48 1.11 -2.44
C VAL A 88 -2.08 -0.16 -2.99
N ILE A 89 -1.73 -1.28 -2.37
CA ILE A 89 -2.21 -2.61 -2.69
C ILE A 89 -3.06 -3.12 -1.51
N SER A 90 -4.24 -3.64 -1.80
CA SER A 90 -5.13 -4.32 -0.84
C SER A 90 -5.18 -5.81 -1.08
N GLY A 91 -5.63 -6.59 -0.10
CA GLY A 91 -5.80 -8.03 -0.23
C GLY A 91 -4.50 -8.83 -0.04
N VAL A 92 -3.45 -8.20 0.47
CA VAL A 92 -2.13 -8.84 0.51
C VAL A 92 -2.07 -9.99 1.51
N THR A 93 -1.36 -11.04 1.11
CA THR A 93 -1.10 -12.22 1.94
C THR A 93 0.40 -12.46 2.00
N LEU A 94 0.87 -13.13 3.05
CA LEU A 94 2.28 -13.45 3.21
C LEU A 94 2.86 -14.20 1.98
N PRO A 95 2.23 -15.26 1.44
CA PRO A 95 2.77 -15.96 0.27
C PRO A 95 2.89 -15.07 -0.98
N LEU A 96 2.00 -14.09 -1.13
CA LEU A 96 2.07 -13.12 -2.22
C LEU A 96 3.23 -12.14 -2.02
N ILE A 97 3.40 -11.62 -0.80
CA ILE A 97 4.50 -10.70 -0.47
C ILE A 97 5.86 -11.40 -0.64
N GLU A 98 5.97 -12.67 -0.22
CA GLU A 98 7.19 -13.47 -0.41
C GLU A 98 7.58 -13.61 -1.88
N GLN A 99 6.62 -13.81 -2.79
CA GLN A 99 6.88 -13.89 -4.23
C GLN A 99 7.40 -12.55 -4.80
N MET A 100 7.00 -11.43 -4.19
CA MET A 100 7.37 -10.09 -4.63
C MET A 100 8.70 -9.60 -4.05
N MET A 101 9.37 -10.38 -3.20
CA MET A 101 10.65 -9.98 -2.58
C MET A 101 11.72 -9.62 -3.61
N ALA A 102 11.89 -10.42 -4.68
CA ALA A 102 12.88 -10.16 -5.73
C ALA A 102 12.54 -8.94 -6.61
N CYS A 103 11.24 -8.60 -6.71
CA CYS A 103 10.77 -7.45 -7.49
C CYS A 103 11.10 -6.11 -6.82
N ARG A 104 11.36 -6.12 -5.50
CA ARG A 104 11.57 -4.92 -4.69
C ARG A 104 12.77 -4.08 -5.11
N GLU A 105 13.82 -4.73 -5.63
CA GLU A 105 15.05 -4.06 -6.08
C GLU A 105 15.08 -3.80 -7.59
N THR A 106 14.26 -4.52 -8.35
CA THR A 106 14.39 -4.62 -9.82
C THR A 106 13.31 -3.87 -10.58
N MET A 107 12.18 -3.54 -9.95
CA MET A 107 11.02 -2.93 -10.59
C MET A 107 10.76 -1.50 -10.12
N THR A 108 10.15 -0.70 -10.98
CA THR A 108 9.53 0.58 -10.61
C THR A 108 8.25 0.36 -9.79
N SER A 109 7.75 1.39 -9.12
CA SER A 109 6.52 1.30 -8.32
C SER A 109 5.31 0.85 -9.17
N SER A 110 5.20 1.37 -10.40
CA SER A 110 4.13 1.02 -11.33
C SER A 110 4.22 -0.43 -11.79
N GLU A 111 5.42 -0.91 -12.17
CA GLU A 111 5.61 -2.31 -12.59
C GLU A 111 5.35 -3.27 -11.43
N PHE A 112 5.80 -2.92 -10.23
CA PHE A 112 5.50 -3.66 -9.02
C PHE A 112 3.99 -3.79 -8.80
N ARG A 113 3.24 -2.69 -8.94
CA ARG A 113 1.78 -2.67 -8.82
C ARG A 113 1.12 -3.61 -9.84
N GLU A 114 1.49 -3.53 -11.12
CA GLU A 114 0.92 -4.41 -12.14
C GLU A 114 1.19 -5.88 -11.80
N ARG A 115 2.45 -6.18 -11.44
CA ARG A 115 2.87 -7.55 -11.17
C ARG A 115 2.22 -8.18 -9.95
N ILE A 116 2.10 -7.45 -8.84
CA ILE A 116 1.49 -7.98 -7.62
C ILE A 116 -0.02 -8.21 -7.79
N VAL A 117 -0.70 -7.37 -8.59
CA VAL A 117 -2.13 -7.55 -8.90
C VAL A 117 -2.33 -8.73 -9.85
N GLU A 118 -1.46 -8.91 -10.84
CA GLU A 118 -1.50 -10.06 -11.76
C GLU A 118 -1.30 -11.41 -11.02
N LEU A 119 -0.37 -11.46 -10.07
CA LEU A 119 -0.11 -12.66 -9.26
C LEU A 119 -1.13 -12.87 -8.13
N GLY A 120 -1.84 -11.81 -7.76
CA GLY A 120 -2.76 -11.81 -6.65
C GLY A 120 -4.02 -12.63 -6.92
N ALA A 121 -4.67 -13.06 -5.84
CA ALA A 121 -6.01 -13.61 -5.89
C ALA A 121 -7.03 -12.50 -6.23
N PRO A 122 -8.29 -12.82 -6.59
CA PRO A 122 -9.29 -11.82 -7.01
C PRO A 122 -9.56 -10.67 -6.02
N GLU A 123 -9.30 -10.88 -4.73
CA GLU A 123 -9.37 -9.88 -3.67
C GLU A 123 -8.21 -8.87 -3.69
N VAL A 124 -7.11 -9.21 -4.35
CA VAL A 124 -5.94 -8.34 -4.49
C VAL A 124 -6.24 -7.26 -5.51
N SER A 125 -6.04 -6.03 -5.12
CA SER A 125 -6.27 -4.89 -5.99
C SER A 125 -5.36 -3.73 -5.61
N SER A 126 -5.27 -2.73 -6.49
CA SER A 126 -4.57 -1.49 -6.18
C SER A 126 -5.48 -0.29 -6.33
N ILE A 127 -5.16 0.79 -5.62
CA ILE A 127 -5.92 2.04 -5.72
C ILE A 127 -5.98 2.57 -7.16
N TRP A 128 -4.89 2.48 -7.90
CA TRP A 128 -4.80 2.93 -9.29
C TRP A 128 -5.75 2.16 -10.22
N HIS A 129 -5.82 0.82 -10.07
CA HIS A 129 -6.76 -0.01 -10.83
C HIS A 129 -8.22 0.33 -10.50
N GLN A 130 -8.53 0.62 -9.23
CA GLN A 130 -9.87 1.02 -8.81
C GLN A 130 -10.28 2.39 -9.37
N GLN A 131 -9.34 3.34 -9.41
CA GLN A 131 -9.55 4.67 -9.97
C GLN A 131 -9.78 4.67 -11.48
N GLN A 132 -9.15 3.74 -12.21
CA GLN A 132 -9.42 3.60 -13.65
C GLN A 132 -10.81 3.05 -13.96
N LYS A 133 -11.32 2.14 -13.12
CA LYS A 133 -12.68 1.60 -13.26
C LYS A 133 -13.75 2.66 -12.95
N ASN A 134 -13.44 3.56 -12.01
CA ASN A 134 -14.33 4.62 -11.55
C ASN A 134 -13.64 5.98 -11.70
N PRO A 135 -13.50 6.49 -12.94
CA PRO A 135 -12.84 7.77 -13.16
C PRO A 135 -13.56 8.89 -12.41
N PRO A 136 -12.84 9.96 -12.00
CA PRO A 136 -13.45 11.08 -11.32
C PRO A 136 -14.62 11.62 -12.13
N PHE A 137 -15.73 11.91 -11.44
CA PHE A 137 -16.87 12.55 -12.08
C PHE A 137 -16.43 13.91 -12.63
N VAL A 138 -16.53 14.08 -13.95
CA VAL A 138 -16.26 15.35 -14.62
C VAL A 138 -17.58 16.10 -14.74
N LEU A 139 -17.76 17.14 -13.93
CA LEU A 139 -18.85 18.11 -14.10
C LEU A 139 -18.68 18.83 -15.45
N LYS A 140 -19.43 18.40 -16.46
CA LYS A 140 -19.57 19.16 -17.71
C LYS A 140 -20.34 20.44 -17.41
N HIS A 141 -19.62 21.53 -17.17
CA HIS A 141 -20.21 22.87 -17.24
C HIS A 141 -20.49 23.16 -18.72
N ASN A 142 -21.67 23.73 -19.01
CA ASN A 142 -22.18 24.18 -20.32
C ASN A 142 -23.21 23.25 -21.00
N LEU A 143 -24.42 23.16 -20.42
CA LEU A 143 -25.63 22.73 -21.16
C LEU A 143 -26.73 23.81 -21.17
N TYR A 144 -26.45 25.00 -20.67
CA TYR A 144 -27.39 26.13 -20.66
C TYR A 144 -26.70 27.38 -21.19
N GLU A 145 -26.41 27.40 -22.49
CA GLU A 145 -26.33 28.67 -23.22
C GLU A 145 -27.78 29.07 -23.54
N TYR A 146 -28.25 30.16 -22.91
CA TYR A 146 -29.55 30.78 -23.15
C TYR A 146 -29.47 31.72 -24.35
#